data_AF-A0A6S6VY26-F1
#
_entry.id   AF-A0A6S6VY26-F1
#
_cell.length_a   1.000
_cell.length_b   1.000
_cell.length_c   1.000
_cell.angle_alpha   90.00
_cell.angle_beta   90.00
_cell.angle_gamma   90.00
#
_symmetry.space_group_name_H-M   'P 1'
#
loop_
_entity.id
_entity.type
_entity.pdbx_description
1 polymer ?
#
loop_
_entity_poly.entity_id
_entity_poly.type
_entity_poly.pdbx_seq_one_letter_code
_entity_poly.pdbx_strand_id
1 'polypeptide(L)'
;MLPSLAPILLLLHSALAAPVENAAAAAATVGKIRGVRDPIYHLYLQASSKNASTPVLGPESTADEFTIGGTIQSKKTSKYLNIGTASTSYKPLVWGATGQTTAWGLEGDTIITVQGSSYGRREAELFGLRIDGCSWVLRFVPADGKRYAEWEVV
;
A
#
# COMPACT_ATOMS: atom_id res chain seq x y z
N MET A 1 21.50 -13.59 73.31
CA MET A 1 20.21 -13.03 72.84
C MET A 1 20.47 -12.34 71.51
N LEU A 2 19.87 -12.80 70.42
CA LEU A 2 19.93 -12.11 69.11
C LEU A 2 19.02 -10.88 69.14
N PRO A 3 19.37 -9.85 68.35
CA PRO A 3 18.39 -9.35 67.40
C PRO A 3 18.95 -9.24 65.97
N SER A 4 18.03 -9.53 65.06
CA SER A 4 18.05 -9.41 63.61
C SER A 4 18.18 -7.97 63.12
N LEU A 5 18.87 -7.74 61.99
CA LEU A 5 18.32 -6.90 60.90
C LEU A 5 19.07 -7.15 59.57
N ALA A 6 18.27 -7.29 58.51
CA ALA A 6 18.58 -7.84 57.18
C ALA A 6 19.46 -6.93 56.27
N PRO A 7 20.10 -7.51 55.23
CA PRO A 7 20.99 -6.77 54.33
C PRO A 7 20.25 -5.90 53.30
N ILE A 8 20.98 -4.87 52.88
CA ILE A 8 20.60 -3.72 52.06
C ILE A 8 20.25 -4.12 50.61
N LEU A 9 18.98 -3.92 50.30
CA LEU A 9 18.35 -3.32 49.11
C LEU A 9 19.11 -3.19 47.77
N LEU A 10 18.47 -3.82 46.78
CA LEU A 10 18.27 -3.47 45.36
C LEU A 10 19.38 -3.69 44.31
N LEU A 11 19.17 -4.80 43.60
CA LEU A 11 19.59 -5.11 42.24
C LEU A 11 19.31 -3.98 41.24
N LEU A 12 20.36 -3.48 40.59
CA LEU A 12 20.29 -2.75 39.31
C LEU A 12 19.60 -3.65 38.27
N HIS A 13 18.37 -3.32 37.88
CA HIS A 13 17.74 -3.90 36.70
C HIS A 13 17.90 -2.92 35.54
N SER A 14 18.94 -3.13 34.74
CA SER A 14 19.12 -2.47 33.45
C SER A 14 18.06 -3.03 32.48
N ALA A 15 16.91 -2.37 32.38
CA ALA A 15 15.91 -2.71 31.38
C ALA A 15 16.46 -2.32 29.99
N LEU A 16 16.91 -3.32 29.24
CA LEU A 16 17.22 -3.19 27.82
C LEU A 16 15.89 -2.98 27.09
N ALA A 17 15.48 -1.73 26.88
CA ALA A 17 14.37 -1.39 26.01
C ALA A 17 14.80 -1.66 24.56
N ALA A 18 14.66 -2.90 24.11
CA ALA A 18 14.72 -3.22 22.70
C ALA A 18 13.57 -2.47 22.01
N PRO A 19 13.83 -1.75 20.90
CA PRO A 19 12.74 -1.20 20.11
C PRO A 19 11.91 -2.37 19.60
N VAL A 20 10.69 -2.47 20.11
CA VAL A 20 9.68 -3.34 19.51
C VAL A 20 9.36 -2.69 18.18
N GLU A 21 9.81 -3.27 17.07
CA GLU A 21 9.27 -2.95 15.77
C GLU A 21 7.80 -3.35 15.78
N ASN A 22 6.97 -2.43 16.23
CA ASN A 22 5.54 -2.54 16.19
C ASN A 22 5.09 -2.26 14.74
N ALA A 23 5.55 -3.09 13.81
CA ALA A 23 4.87 -3.29 12.54
C ALA A 23 3.59 -4.08 12.86
N ALA A 24 2.61 -3.40 13.47
CA ALA A 24 1.25 -3.87 13.45
C ALA A 24 0.90 -4.03 11.97
N ALA A 25 0.90 -5.26 11.47
CA ALA A 25 0.46 -5.56 10.14
C ALA A 25 -0.97 -5.03 10.03
N ALA A 26 -1.13 -3.91 9.32
CA ALA A 26 -2.45 -3.34 9.06
C ALA A 26 -3.33 -4.46 8.51
N ALA A 27 -4.52 -4.64 9.10
CA ALA A 27 -5.44 -5.68 8.69
C ALA A 27 -5.66 -5.59 7.17
N ALA A 28 -5.37 -6.68 6.47
CA ALA A 28 -5.43 -6.68 5.02
C ALA A 28 -6.89 -6.44 4.58
N THR A 29 -7.11 -5.40 3.79
CA THR A 29 -8.41 -5.06 3.24
C THR A 29 -8.57 -5.73 1.88
N VAL A 30 -9.76 -6.25 1.58
CA VAL A 30 -10.06 -6.87 0.28
C VAL A 30 -11.03 -6.00 -0.50
N GLY A 31 -10.67 -5.66 -1.75
CA GLY A 31 -11.55 -4.84 -2.59
C GLY A 31 -11.00 -4.57 -3.99
N LYS A 32 -11.81 -3.91 -4.80
CA LYS A 32 -11.40 -3.39 -6.12
C LYS A 32 -10.73 -2.03 -5.95
N ILE A 33 -9.77 -1.74 -6.82
CA ILE A 33 -9.11 -0.43 -6.91
C ILE A 33 -9.67 0.27 -8.16
N ARG A 34 -10.29 1.44 -8.01
CA ARG A 34 -10.94 2.18 -9.10
C ARG A 34 -10.17 3.44 -9.51
N GLY A 35 -10.33 3.87 -10.74
CA GLY A 35 -9.86 5.11 -11.34
C GLY A 35 -11.01 6.05 -11.58
N VAL A 36 -10.85 7.35 -11.32
CA VAL A 36 -11.85 8.38 -11.59
C VAL A 36 -11.21 9.48 -12.45
N ARG A 37 -11.70 9.62 -13.68
CA ARG A 37 -11.29 10.68 -14.60
C ARG A 37 -12.44 11.63 -14.81
N ASP A 38 -12.16 12.91 -15.00
CA ASP A 38 -13.15 13.85 -15.54
C ASP A 38 -13.14 13.88 -17.08
N PRO A 39 -14.33 13.83 -17.73
CA PRO A 39 -15.67 13.64 -17.14
C PRO A 39 -15.84 12.24 -16.51
N ILE A 40 -16.58 12.14 -15.39
CA ILE A 40 -16.61 10.97 -14.48
C ILE A 40 -16.71 9.62 -15.20
N TYR A 41 -15.57 8.92 -15.30
CA TYR A 41 -15.49 7.51 -15.66
C TYR A 41 -14.91 6.70 -14.51
N HIS A 42 -15.60 5.63 -14.09
CA HIS A 42 -15.07 4.65 -13.15
C HIS A 42 -14.32 3.56 -13.92
N LEU A 43 -13.00 3.64 -13.93
CA LEU A 43 -12.14 2.57 -14.43
C LEU A 43 -11.63 1.73 -13.25
N TYR A 44 -11.08 0.55 -13.49
CA TYR A 44 -10.68 -0.38 -12.43
C TYR A 44 -9.37 -1.05 -12.75
N LEU A 45 -8.50 -1.15 -11.74
CA LEU A 45 -7.17 -1.74 -11.84
C LEU A 45 -7.29 -3.24 -12.17
N GLN A 46 -6.55 -3.63 -13.19
CA GLN A 46 -6.51 -4.98 -13.71
C GLN A 46 -5.20 -5.24 -14.46
N ALA A 47 -4.92 -6.50 -14.74
CA ALA A 47 -3.85 -6.86 -15.68
C ALA A 47 -4.28 -6.57 -17.12
N SER A 48 -3.37 -6.02 -17.93
CA SER A 48 -3.64 -5.79 -19.35
C SER A 48 -3.88 -7.11 -20.09
N SER A 49 -4.92 -7.15 -20.91
CA SER A 49 -5.21 -8.28 -21.80
C SER A 49 -4.13 -8.51 -22.85
N LYS A 50 -3.35 -7.47 -23.20
CA LYS A 50 -2.23 -7.56 -24.12
C LYS A 50 -0.93 -7.99 -23.45
N ASN A 51 -0.74 -7.62 -22.18
CA ASN A 51 0.44 -7.98 -21.40
C ASN A 51 0.12 -8.05 -19.91
N ALA A 52 0.02 -9.26 -19.38
CA ALA A 52 -0.34 -9.50 -17.98
C ALA A 52 0.66 -8.94 -16.95
N SER A 53 1.86 -8.52 -17.37
CA SER A 53 2.84 -7.84 -16.50
C SER A 53 2.60 -6.34 -16.36
N THR A 54 1.69 -5.77 -17.17
CA THR A 54 1.37 -4.35 -17.19
C THR A 54 0.05 -4.09 -16.47
N PRO A 55 0.04 -3.30 -15.38
CA PRO A 55 -1.19 -2.81 -14.79
C PRO A 55 -1.89 -1.83 -15.75
N VAL A 56 -3.21 -1.87 -15.81
CA VAL A 56 -4.05 -0.91 -16.54
C VAL A 56 -5.35 -0.67 -15.78
N LEU A 57 -6.03 0.43 -16.12
CA LEU A 57 -7.39 0.75 -15.72
C LEU A 57 -8.32 0.44 -16.88
N GLY A 58 -9.39 -0.30 -16.61
CA GLY A 58 -10.39 -0.70 -17.61
C GLY A 58 -11.79 -0.81 -17.01
N PRO A 59 -12.74 -1.46 -17.67
CA PRO A 59 -14.12 -1.56 -17.18
C PRO A 59 -14.23 -2.39 -15.90
N GLU A 60 -15.29 -2.17 -15.12
CA GLU A 60 -15.53 -2.89 -13.87
C GLU A 60 -15.69 -4.41 -14.07
N SER A 61 -16.26 -4.83 -15.20
CA SER A 61 -16.51 -6.24 -15.51
C SER A 61 -15.25 -7.10 -15.57
N THR A 62 -14.09 -6.48 -15.79
CA THR A 62 -12.80 -7.15 -15.85
C THR A 62 -11.88 -6.79 -14.68
N ALA A 63 -12.41 -6.02 -13.71
CA ALA A 63 -11.68 -5.58 -12.53
C ALA A 63 -11.15 -6.75 -11.69
N ASP A 64 -9.94 -6.60 -11.19
CA ASP A 64 -9.38 -7.52 -10.22
C ASP A 64 -9.81 -7.12 -8.80
N GLU A 65 -9.99 -8.12 -7.94
CA GLU A 65 -10.02 -7.91 -6.50
C GLU A 65 -8.61 -8.04 -5.93
N PHE A 66 -8.29 -7.21 -4.94
CA PHE A 66 -6.97 -7.15 -4.34
C PHE A 66 -7.04 -7.41 -2.84
N THR A 67 -6.05 -8.13 -2.32
CA THR A 67 -5.69 -8.11 -0.91
C THR A 67 -4.69 -6.99 -0.69
N ILE A 68 -5.06 -5.98 0.10
CA ILE A 68 -4.34 -4.73 0.29
C ILE A 68 -3.86 -4.64 1.74
N GLY A 69 -2.55 -4.59 1.94
CA GLY A 69 -1.90 -4.38 3.24
C GLY A 69 -0.48 -3.90 3.00
N GLY A 70 0.51 -4.51 3.68
CA GLY A 70 1.92 -4.25 3.40
C GLY A 70 2.33 -4.55 1.95
N THR A 71 1.59 -5.46 1.29
CA THR A 71 1.66 -5.68 -0.15
C THR A 71 0.27 -5.57 -0.77
N ILE A 72 0.20 -5.37 -2.08
CA ILE A 72 -1.06 -5.40 -2.84
C ILE A 72 -1.01 -6.58 -3.78
N GLN A 73 -1.86 -7.58 -3.56
CA GLN A 73 -1.89 -8.82 -4.35
C GLN A 73 -3.22 -8.97 -5.07
N SER A 74 -3.20 -9.22 -6.38
CA SER A 74 -4.40 -9.60 -7.14
C SER A 74 -4.87 -10.99 -6.72
N LYS A 75 -6.14 -11.12 -6.35
CA LYS A 75 -6.77 -12.41 -6.05
C LYS A 75 -7.01 -13.26 -7.30
N LYS A 76 -7.02 -12.64 -8.48
CA LYS A 76 -7.23 -13.31 -9.76
C LYS A 76 -5.94 -13.93 -10.31
N THR A 77 -4.84 -13.19 -10.23
CA THR A 77 -3.56 -13.59 -10.84
C THR A 77 -2.49 -13.98 -9.82
N SER A 78 -2.74 -13.76 -8.53
CA SER A 78 -1.78 -13.91 -7.43
C SER A 78 -0.52 -13.03 -7.56
N LYS A 79 -0.49 -12.11 -8.54
CA LYS A 79 0.61 -11.17 -8.76
C LYS A 79 0.51 -9.98 -7.81
N TYR A 80 1.65 -9.38 -7.55
CA TYR A 80 1.79 -8.24 -6.65
C TYR A 80 2.01 -6.94 -7.44
N LEU A 81 1.36 -5.87 -7.01
CA LEU A 81 1.60 -4.53 -7.52
C LEU A 81 2.88 -3.98 -6.88
N ASN A 82 3.86 -3.67 -7.71
CA ASN A 82 5.15 -3.14 -7.28
C ASN A 82 5.45 -1.79 -7.92
N ILE A 83 6.26 -1.00 -7.24
CA ILE A 83 6.87 0.23 -7.75
C ILE A 83 8.13 -0.15 -8.52
N GLY A 84 8.13 0.14 -9.82
CA GLY A 84 9.28 0.00 -10.69
C GLY A 84 10.25 1.16 -10.58
N THR A 85 11.44 0.98 -11.15
CA THR A 85 12.48 2.00 -11.19
C THR A 85 12.31 2.91 -12.41
N ALA A 86 12.44 4.22 -12.22
CA ALA A 86 12.52 5.20 -13.30
C ALA A 86 13.23 6.46 -12.84
N SER A 87 13.87 7.17 -13.77
CA SER A 87 14.52 8.48 -13.52
C SER A 87 13.53 9.65 -13.55
N THR A 88 12.30 9.42 -14.01
CA THR A 88 11.22 10.40 -14.02
C THR A 88 10.75 10.75 -12.61
N SER A 89 10.08 11.90 -12.48
CA SER A 89 9.45 12.36 -11.24
C SER A 89 8.43 11.37 -10.69
N TYR A 90 7.70 10.68 -11.58
CA TYR A 90 6.84 9.55 -11.27
C TYR A 90 7.57 8.22 -11.44
N LYS A 91 7.26 7.23 -10.61
CA LYS A 91 7.77 5.85 -10.75
C LYS A 91 6.68 4.94 -11.31
N PRO A 92 6.98 4.05 -12.27
CA PRO A 92 5.97 3.19 -12.90
C PRO A 92 5.48 2.12 -11.95
N LEU A 93 4.27 1.62 -12.16
CA LEU A 93 3.76 0.42 -11.49
C LEU A 93 3.87 -0.82 -12.38
N VAL A 94 4.21 -1.96 -11.79
CA VAL A 94 4.43 -3.22 -12.49
C VAL A 94 3.84 -4.41 -11.73
N TRP A 95 3.39 -5.44 -12.45
CA TRP A 95 2.99 -6.70 -11.84
C TRP A 95 4.21 -7.62 -11.65
N GLY A 96 4.48 -8.03 -10.42
CA GLY A 96 5.52 -8.99 -10.08
C GLY A 96 4.96 -10.30 -9.54
N ALA A 97 5.73 -11.39 -9.63
CA ALA A 97 5.40 -12.65 -8.96
C ALA A 97 5.58 -12.57 -7.43
N THR A 98 6.36 -11.59 -6.95
CA THR A 98 6.65 -11.35 -5.54
C THR A 98 6.35 -9.89 -5.18
N GLY A 99 5.93 -9.65 -3.94
CA GLY A 99 5.71 -8.31 -3.40
C GLY A 99 7.03 -7.65 -3.02
N GLN A 100 7.74 -7.11 -4.02
CA GLN A 100 8.96 -6.34 -3.83
C GLN A 100 8.68 -5.03 -3.09
N THR A 101 7.53 -4.41 -3.36
CA THR A 101 7.06 -3.25 -2.61
C THR A 101 6.27 -3.73 -1.40
N THR A 102 6.93 -3.69 -0.25
CA THR A 102 6.34 -3.93 1.08
C THR A 102 5.93 -2.65 1.80
N ALA A 103 6.11 -1.51 1.12
CA ALA A 103 5.86 -0.19 1.66
C ALA A 103 4.40 0.25 1.55
N TRP A 104 3.51 -0.56 0.98
CA TRP A 104 2.11 -0.21 0.83
C TRP A 104 1.44 -0.09 2.20
N GLY A 105 0.57 0.90 2.33
CA GLY A 105 -0.22 1.12 3.53
C GLY A 105 -1.56 1.73 3.17
N LEU A 106 -2.46 1.75 4.14
CA LEU A 106 -3.76 2.38 4.03
C LEU A 106 -3.85 3.56 5.00
N GLU A 107 -4.29 4.71 4.51
CA GLU A 107 -4.70 5.86 5.29
C GLU A 107 -6.18 6.15 5.05
N GLY A 108 -7.01 5.68 5.97
CA GLY A 108 -8.44 5.56 5.72
C GLY A 108 -8.66 4.56 4.60
N ASP A 109 -9.06 5.08 3.46
CA ASP A 109 -9.20 4.25 2.27
C ASP A 109 -7.88 4.31 1.50
N THR A 110 -7.10 5.40 1.62
CA THR A 110 -5.96 5.73 0.76
C THR A 110 -4.79 4.78 0.74
N ILE A 111 -4.50 4.17 -0.41
CA ILE A 111 -3.23 3.47 -0.63
C ILE A 111 -2.10 4.51 -0.72
N ILE A 112 -1.19 4.42 0.24
CA ILE A 112 0.01 5.25 0.36
C ILE A 112 1.25 4.36 0.46
N THR A 113 2.44 4.97 0.34
CA THR A 113 3.63 4.36 0.94
C THR A 113 3.76 4.78 2.41
N VAL A 114 4.10 3.85 3.29
CA VAL A 114 4.22 4.10 4.73
C VAL A 114 5.46 4.93 5.05
N GLN A 115 5.35 5.74 6.10
CA GLN A 115 6.47 6.47 6.68
C GLN A 115 7.56 5.49 7.14
N GLY A 116 8.82 5.82 6.87
CA GLY A 116 9.97 4.93 7.13
C GLY A 116 10.33 4.00 5.97
N SER A 117 9.52 3.92 4.91
CA SER A 117 9.94 3.25 3.67
C SER A 117 10.98 4.08 2.90
N SER A 118 11.75 3.44 2.00
CA SER A 118 12.69 4.14 1.10
C SER A 118 12.00 5.12 0.14
N TYR A 119 10.69 4.97 -0.03
CA TYR A 119 9.85 5.88 -0.79
C TYR A 119 9.35 7.06 0.07
N GLY A 120 9.53 7.00 1.39
CA GLY A 120 8.94 7.95 2.33
C GLY A 120 7.42 7.82 2.39
N ARG A 121 6.78 8.73 3.12
CA ARG A 121 5.32 8.86 3.10
C ARG A 121 4.92 9.63 1.84
N ARG A 122 4.33 8.94 0.87
CA ARG A 122 3.87 9.54 -0.38
C ARG A 122 2.51 8.96 -0.73
N GLU A 123 1.64 9.81 -1.24
CA GLU A 123 0.47 9.34 -1.96
C GLU A 123 0.95 8.63 -3.23
N ALA A 124 0.11 7.76 -3.79
CA ALA A 124 0.41 7.20 -5.11
C ALA A 124 0.35 8.23 -6.25
N GLU A 125 0.21 9.52 -5.93
CA GLU A 125 0.48 10.64 -6.84
C GLU A 125 1.89 10.64 -7.44
N LEU A 126 2.88 10.09 -6.73
CA LEU A 126 4.26 9.99 -7.22
C LEU A 126 4.52 8.62 -7.90
N PHE A 127 3.50 7.75 -7.97
CA PHE A 127 3.56 6.39 -8.51
C PHE A 127 2.52 6.22 -9.63
N GLY A 128 2.97 6.28 -10.89
CA GLY A 128 2.09 6.43 -12.04
C GLY A 128 1.74 5.13 -12.75
N LEU A 129 0.47 5.01 -13.14
CA LEU A 129 0.03 4.11 -14.21
C LEU A 129 -0.19 4.91 -15.49
N ARG A 130 0.34 4.45 -16.64
CA ARG A 130 0.19 5.15 -17.91
C ARG A 130 -0.74 4.40 -18.85
N ILE A 131 -1.78 5.07 -19.32
CA ILE A 131 -2.75 4.53 -20.27
C ILE A 131 -3.01 5.63 -21.31
N ASP A 132 -2.86 5.29 -22.60
CA ASP A 132 -3.09 6.20 -23.73
C ASP A 132 -2.37 7.56 -23.60
N GLY A 133 -1.15 7.55 -23.07
CA GLY A 133 -0.33 8.74 -22.88
C GLY A 133 -0.70 9.61 -21.68
N CYS A 134 -1.83 9.35 -21.03
CA CYS A 134 -2.25 10.00 -19.79
C CYS A 134 -1.62 9.30 -18.58
N SER A 135 -1.15 10.09 -17.61
CA SER A 135 -0.69 9.58 -16.33
C SER A 135 -1.87 9.53 -15.36
N TRP A 136 -1.94 8.47 -14.57
CA TRP A 136 -2.95 8.29 -13.54
C TRP A 136 -2.28 8.22 -12.17
N VAL A 137 -2.91 8.88 -11.21
CA VAL A 137 -2.45 9.10 -9.82
C VAL A 137 -3.51 8.59 -8.86
N LEU A 138 -3.16 7.81 -7.84
CA LEU A 138 -4.14 7.26 -6.90
C LEU A 138 -4.50 8.28 -5.79
N ARG A 139 -5.80 8.58 -5.62
CA ARG A 139 -6.43 9.44 -4.59
C ARG A 139 -7.70 8.77 -4.06
N PHE A 140 -8.30 9.21 -2.96
CA PHE A 140 -9.53 8.59 -2.45
C PHE A 140 -10.59 9.65 -2.17
N VAL A 141 -11.83 9.36 -2.57
CA VAL A 141 -13.00 10.20 -2.33
C VAL A 141 -14.01 9.41 -1.50
N PRO A 142 -14.56 10.00 -0.41
CA PRO A 142 -15.59 9.34 0.39
C PRO A 142 -16.88 9.21 -0.43
N ALA A 143 -17.36 7.97 -0.62
CA ALA A 143 -18.65 7.70 -1.27
C ALA A 143 -19.46 6.64 -0.52
N ASP A 144 -20.67 7.01 -0.08
CA ASP A 144 -21.76 6.12 0.33
C ASP A 144 -21.43 5.05 1.38
N GLY A 145 -20.55 5.38 2.35
CA GLY A 145 -20.19 4.46 3.44
C GLY A 145 -19.34 3.26 2.99
N LYS A 146 -18.81 3.29 1.78
CA LYS A 146 -17.88 2.29 1.23
C LYS A 146 -16.54 2.94 0.92
N ARG A 147 -15.49 2.12 1.01
CA ARG A 147 -14.10 2.56 0.99
C ARG A 147 -13.45 2.25 -0.35
N TYR A 148 -13.14 3.25 -1.17
CA TYR A 148 -12.69 3.02 -2.54
C TYR A 148 -11.49 3.87 -2.96
N ALA A 149 -10.48 3.18 -3.48
CA ALA A 149 -9.31 3.76 -4.13
C ALA A 149 -9.72 4.37 -5.44
N GLU A 150 -9.41 5.64 -5.67
CA GLU A 150 -9.65 6.36 -6.92
C GLU A 150 -8.32 6.65 -7.61
N TRP A 151 -8.29 6.74 -8.92
CA TRP A 151 -7.12 7.18 -9.69
C TRP A 151 -7.52 8.43 -10.47
N GLU A 152 -6.99 9.59 -10.13
CA GLU A 152 -7.15 10.83 -10.89
C GLU A 152 -6.21 10.88 -12.09
N VAL A 153 -6.64 11.48 -13.20
CA VAL A 153 -5.76 11.77 -14.34
C VAL A 153 -4.97 13.04 -14.06
N VAL A 154 -3.64 12.99 -14.29
CA VAL A 154 -2.73 14.14 -14.15
C VAL A 154 -2.02 14.43 -15.46
#